data_AF-A0A4D4MP95-F1
#
_entry.id   AF-A0A4D4MP95-F1
#
_cell.length_a   1.000
_cell.length_b   1.000
_cell.length_c   1.000
_cell.angle_alpha   90.00
_cell.angle_beta   90.00
_cell.angle_gamma   90.00
#
_symmetry.space_group_name_H-M   'P 1'
#
loop_
_entity.id
_entity.type
_entity.pdbx_description
1 polymer ?
#
loop_
_entity_poly.entity_id
_entity_poly.type
_entity_poly.pdbx_seq_one_letter_code
_entity_poly.pdbx_strand_id
1 'polypeptide(L)' 'MVVRGILGRQRREYRAPEPHPSGARAPKLPGELIPNHVACVMDGNGRWAKERGLPRTEGTRSARASSWTSSRAVSSWA' A
#
# COMPACT_ATOMS: atom_id res chain seq x y z
N MET A 1 -20.09 -39.93 -16.21
CA MET A 1 -20.50 -38.52 -16.13
C MET A 1 -19.60 -37.85 -15.10
N VAL A 2 -18.61 -37.06 -15.51
CA VAL A 2 -17.66 -36.40 -14.58
C VAL A 2 -18.06 -34.94 -14.43
N VAL A 3 -18.52 -34.56 -13.25
CA VAL A 3 -18.80 -33.16 -12.90
C VAL A 3 -17.44 -32.46 -12.74
N ARG A 4 -17.08 -31.61 -13.70
CA ARG A 4 -15.95 -30.69 -13.57
C ARG A 4 -16.26 -29.72 -12.44
N GLY A 5 -15.61 -29.91 -11.29
CA GLY A 5 -15.65 -28.97 -10.17
C GLY A 5 -15.19 -27.59 -10.64
N ILE A 6 -16.12 -26.65 -10.69
CA ILE A 6 -15.84 -25.23 -10.82
C ILE A 6 -15.08 -24.84 -9.56
N LEU A 7 -13.76 -24.63 -9.67
CA LEU A 7 -12.96 -24.00 -8.62
C LEU A 7 -13.50 -22.58 -8.43
N GLY A 8 -14.50 -22.45 -7.54
CA GLY A 8 -15.05 -21.18 -7.13
C GLY A 8 -13.91 -20.31 -6.60
N ARG A 9 -13.65 -19.20 -7.30
CA ARG A 9 -12.69 -18.16 -6.93
C ARG A 9 -12.97 -17.77 -5.47
N GLN A 10 -12.17 -18.28 -4.55
CA GLN A 10 -12.29 -17.97 -3.12
C GLN A 10 -12.30 -16.44 -2.98
N ARG A 11 -13.42 -15.86 -2.53
CA ARG A 11 -13.49 -14.42 -2.22
C ARG A 11 -12.44 -14.16 -1.15
N ARG A 12 -11.36 -13.46 -1.51
CA ARG A 12 -10.38 -13.00 -0.53
C ARG A 12 -11.12 -12.17 0.50
N GLU A 13 -11.14 -12.63 1.73
CA GLU A 13 -11.70 -11.88 2.85
C GLU A 13 -10.85 -10.63 3.06
N TYR A 14 -11.50 -9.47 3.07
CA TYR A 14 -10.81 -8.20 3.24
C TYR A 14 -10.52 -8.00 4.73
N ARG A 15 -9.24 -8.03 5.12
CA ARG A 15 -8.81 -7.70 6.47
C ARG A 15 -8.48 -6.22 6.55
N ALA A 16 -9.04 -5.54 7.55
CA ALA A 16 -8.70 -4.15 7.83
C ALA A 16 -7.18 -4.01 8.07
N PRO A 17 -6.52 -2.99 7.50
CA PRO A 17 -5.10 -2.78 7.69
C PRO A 17 -4.78 -2.39 9.14
N GLU A 18 -3.59 -2.73 9.63
CA GLU A 18 -3.16 -2.29 10.97
C GLU A 18 -3.06 -0.74 11.01
N PRO A 19 -3.41 -0.10 12.14
CA PRO A 19 -3.31 1.34 12.29
C PRO A 19 -1.89 1.88 12.10
N HIS A 20 -1.78 3.12 11.62
CA HIS A 20 -0.50 3.80 11.48
C HIS A 20 0.11 4.10 12.87
N PRO A 21 1.43 3.93 13.08
CA PRO A 21 2.08 4.15 14.38
C PRO A 21 1.92 5.56 14.94
N SER A 22 1.73 6.58 14.08
CA SER A 22 1.45 7.95 14.53
C SER A 22 -0.01 8.17 14.99
N GLY A 23 -0.89 7.17 14.86
CA GLY A 23 -2.32 7.32 15.10
C GLY A 23 -3.08 8.06 14.00
N ALA A 24 -2.41 8.47 12.92
CA ALA A 24 -3.05 9.10 11.77
C ALA A 24 -4.15 8.21 11.20
N ARG A 25 -5.31 8.82 10.91
CA ARG A 25 -6.47 8.17 10.31
C ARG A 25 -6.79 8.81 8.97
N ALA A 26 -7.41 8.02 8.10
CA ALA A 26 -8.01 8.51 6.87
C ALA A 26 -8.91 9.73 7.12
N PRO A 27 -8.79 10.81 6.31
CA PRO A 27 -9.81 11.85 6.32
C PRO A 27 -11.13 11.28 5.83
N LYS A 28 -12.24 11.77 6.39
CA LYS A 28 -13.58 11.44 5.89
C LYS A 28 -13.82 12.24 4.62
N LEU A 29 -13.76 11.57 3.47
CA LEU A 29 -14.08 12.15 2.17
C LEU A 29 -15.43 11.57 1.70
N PRO A 30 -16.30 12.36 1.05
CA PRO A 30 -17.47 11.81 0.39
C PRO A 30 -17.04 10.84 -0.70
N GLY A 31 -17.74 9.70 -0.82
CA GLY A 31 -17.31 8.58 -1.68
C GLY A 31 -17.13 8.96 -3.15
N GLU A 32 -17.88 9.95 -3.64
CA GLU A 32 -17.80 10.49 -5.00
C GLU A 32 -16.46 11.16 -5.32
N LEU A 33 -15.73 11.61 -4.30
CA LEU A 33 -14.41 12.26 -4.46
C LEU A 33 -13.25 11.27 -4.32
N ILE A 34 -13.51 10.00 -3.97
CA ILE A 34 -12.46 8.99 -3.83
C ILE A 34 -12.09 8.48 -5.23
N PRO A 35 -10.84 8.66 -5.68
CA PRO A 35 -10.43 8.20 -7.00
C PRO A 35 -10.43 6.66 -7.06
N ASN A 36 -10.97 6.12 -8.15
CA ASN A 36 -10.96 4.67 -8.40
C ASN A 36 -9.55 4.10 -8.60
N HIS A 37 -8.58 4.95 -9.00
CA HIS A 37 -7.20 4.55 -9.26
C HIS A 37 -6.22 5.65 -8.88
N VAL A 38 -5.19 5.30 -8.13
CA VAL A 38 -4.10 6.20 -7.74
C VAL A 38 -2.78 5.54 -8.12
N ALA A 39 -1.97 6.24 -8.91
CA ALA A 39 -0.59 5.87 -9.21
C ALA A 39 0.35 6.81 -8.45
N CYS A 40 1.37 6.25 -7.78
CA CYS A 40 2.36 7.00 -7.01
C CYS A 40 3.77 6.65 -7.51
N VAL A 41 4.56 7.68 -7.85
CA VAL A 41 5.97 7.53 -8.21
C VAL A 41 6.83 7.88 -6.99
N MET A 42 7.45 6.87 -6.39
CA MET A 42 8.32 7.05 -5.24
C MET A 42 9.76 7.40 -5.68
N ASP A 43 10.00 8.67 -6.03
CA ASP A 43 11.34 9.18 -6.36
C ASP A 43 12.12 9.61 -5.09
N GLY A 44 13.45 9.71 -5.20
CA GLY A 44 14.31 10.30 -4.17
C GLY A 44 15.00 9.33 -3.23
N ASN A 45 14.69 8.03 -3.30
CA ASN A 45 15.30 7.00 -2.43
C ASN A 45 16.84 6.98 -2.51
N GLY A 46 17.38 7.23 -3.70
CA GLY A 46 18.83 7.33 -3.91
C GLY A 46 19.45 8.59 -3.31
N ARG A 47 18.74 9.73 -3.36
CA ARG A 47 19.18 10.98 -2.72
C ARG A 47 19.13 10.85 -1.20
N TRP A 48 18.05 10.27 -0.68
CA TRP A 48 17.89 9.96 0.75
C TRP A 48 19.03 9.08 1.29
N ALA A 49 19.44 8.06 0.53
CA ALA A 49 20.58 7.22 0.92
C ALA A 49 21.89 8.03 0.90
N LYS A 50 22.12 8.83 -0.16
CA LYS A 50 23.33 9.65 -0.32
C LYS A 50 23.48 10.69 0.79
N GLU A 51 22.42 11.40 1.15
CA GLU A 51 22.41 12.42 2.22
C GLU A 51 22.75 11.82 3.59
N ARG A 52 22.46 10.53 3.79
CA ARG A 52 22.76 9.81 5.03
C ARG A 52 24.08 9.06 5.00
N GLY A 53 24.88 9.21 3.93
CA GLY A 53 26.12 8.46 3.74
C GLY A 53 25.90 6.94 3.59
N LEU A 54 24.69 6.52 3.22
CA LEU A 54 24.29 5.12 3.11
C LEU A 54 24.47 4.60 1.68
N PRO A 55 24.73 3.29 1.50
CA PRO A 55 24.68 2.66 0.20
C PRO A 55 23.31 2.84 -0.47
N ARG A 56 23.27 2.97 -1.80
CA ARG A 56 22.04 3.19 -2.57
C ARG A 56 20.97 2.10 -2.33
N THR A 57 21.40 0.88 -2.03
CA THR A 57 20.54 -0.26 -1.68
C THR A 57 19.69 0.00 -0.42
N GLU A 58 20.18 0.83 0.50
CA GLU A 58 19.44 1.20 1.72
C GLU A 58 18.24 2.07 1.39
N GLY A 59 18.35 2.94 0.37
CA GLY A 59 17.23 3.70 -0.16
C GLY A 59 16.12 2.80 -0.68
N THR A 60 16.46 1.71 -1.38
CA THR A 60 15.48 0.72 -1.84
C THR A 60 14.82 -0.04 -0.68
N ARG A 61 15.57 -0.36 0.38
CA ARG A 61 15.00 -0.98 1.59
C ARG A 61 14.01 -0.04 2.28
N SER A 62 14.36 1.23 2.42
CA SER A 62 13.47 2.27 2.97
C SER A 62 12.20 2.44 2.13
N ALA A 63 12.35 2.48 0.79
CA ALA A 63 11.22 2.55 -0.13
C ALA A 63 10.24 1.38 0.03
N ARG A 64 10.74 0.17 0.27
CA ARG A 64 9.89 -1.01 0.53
C ARG A 64 9.03 -0.80 1.77
N ALA A 65 9.59 -0.29 2.86
CA ALA A 65 8.82 -0.02 4.08
C ALA A 65 7.75 1.07 3.84
N SER A 66 8.11 2.15 3.16
CA SER A 66 7.16 3.23 2.84
C SER A 66 6.02 2.78 1.93
N SER A 67 6.29 1.91 0.95
CA SER A 67 5.26 1.35 0.06
C SER A 67 4.20 0.56 0.84
N TRP A 68 4.58 -0.19 1.86
CA TRP A 68 3.64 -0.94 2.71
C TRP A 68 2.73 -0.01 3.50
N THR A 69 3.27 1.11 4.00
CA THR A 69 2.48 2.14 4.69
C THR A 69 1.48 2.80 3.75
N SER A 70 1.89 3.13 2.52
CA SER A 70 0.99 3.73 1.52
C SER A 70 -0.16 2.80 1.12
N SER A 71 0.09 1.50 0.92
CA SER A 71 -0.98 0.55 0.60
C SER A 71 -2.03 0.46 1.72
N ARG A 72 -1.59 0.47 2.99
CA ARG A 72 -2.49 0.46 4.16
C ARG A 72 -3.32 1.74 4.26
N ALA A 73 -2.72 2.89 3.95
CA ALA A 73 -3.44 4.16 3.94
C ALA A 73 -4.55 4.16 2.89
N VAL A 74 -4.28 3.69 1.66
CA VAL A 74 -5.31 3.57 0.60
C VAL A 74 -6.42 2.60 1.00
N SER A 75 -6.06 1.47 1.60
CA SER A 75 -7.03 0.51 2.15
C SER A 75 -7.91 1.07 3.27
N SER A 76 -7.45 2.10 3.99
CA SER A 76 -8.26 2.72 5.06
C SER A 76 -9.32 3.71 4.56
N TRP A 77 -9.35 3.99 3.24
CA TRP A 77 -10.33 4.89 2.61
C TRP A 77 -11.55 4.15 2.06
N ALA A 78 -11.51 2.82 2.05
CA ALA A 78 -12.62 1.92 1.69
C ALA A 78 -13.36 1.43 2.94
#